data_AF-A0A954T5Y9-F1
#
_entry.id   AF-A0A954T5Y9-F1
#
_cell.length_a   1.000
_cell.length_b   1.000
_cell.length_c   1.000
_cell.angle_alpha   90.00
_cell.angle_beta   90.00
_cell.angle_gamma   90.00
#
_symmetry.space_group_name_H-M   'P 1'
#
loop_
_entity.id
_entity.type
_entity.pdbx_description
1 polymer ?
#
loop_
_entity_poly.entity_id
_entity_poly.type
_entity_poly.pdbx_seq_one_letter_code
_entity_poly.pdbx_strand_id
1 'polypeptide(L)'
;LYFRQDKERQMTFLGLFDGAKVNECYRRKATVAPQQALALFNSRIAASQSKQLAEKFAALDDAEFVTALFEHVLCREPAEAEAVECRQFLADLAGSPAARTQLARVLLNHNDFVTIR
;
A
#
# COMPACT_ATOMS: atom_id res chain seq x y z
N LEU A 1 -7.19 17.88 -4.16
CA LEU A 1 -8.18 17.01 -3.48
C LEU A 1 -8.22 17.38 -2.01
N TYR A 2 -9.39 17.68 -1.44
CA TYR A 2 -9.55 18.00 -0.03
C TYR A 2 -10.69 17.17 0.56
N PHE A 3 -10.51 16.62 1.75
CA PHE A 3 -11.58 15.96 2.50
C PHE A 3 -12.28 16.98 3.40
N ARG A 4 -13.60 17.05 3.34
CA ARG A 4 -14.40 17.83 4.29
C ARG A 4 -14.65 16.99 5.53
N GLN A 5 -14.30 17.52 6.69
CA GLN A 5 -14.49 16.85 7.97
C GLN A 5 -15.14 17.82 8.96
N ASP A 6 -16.33 17.46 9.46
CA ASP A 6 -17.03 18.21 10.50
C ASP A 6 -17.52 17.25 11.60
N LYS A 7 -18.17 17.77 12.64
CA LYS A 7 -18.65 16.96 13.78
C LYS A 7 -19.60 15.85 13.33
N GLU A 8 -20.37 16.08 12.28
CA GLU A 8 -21.42 15.16 11.80
C GLU A 8 -20.94 14.32 10.61
N ARG A 9 -19.91 14.79 9.88
CA ARG A 9 -19.36 14.17 8.68
C ARG A 9 -17.88 13.90 8.86
N GLN A 10 -17.57 12.69 9.31
CA GLN A 10 -16.19 12.21 9.44
C GLN A 10 -15.91 11.12 8.41
N MET A 11 -14.72 11.15 7.81
CA MET A 11 -14.25 10.07 6.97
C MET A 11 -13.87 8.87 7.85
N THR A 12 -14.74 7.86 7.89
CA THR A 12 -14.56 6.66 8.72
C THR A 12 -13.21 5.97 8.49
N PHE A 13 -12.73 5.96 7.24
CA PHE A 13 -11.42 5.41 6.91
C PHE A 13 -10.29 6.14 7.65
N LEU A 14 -10.30 7.47 7.69
CA LEU A 14 -9.29 8.24 8.42
C LEU A 14 -9.36 8.00 9.93
N GLY A 15 -10.55 7.67 10.47
CA GLY A 15 -10.69 7.27 11.88
C GLY A 15 -9.83 6.06 12.26
N LEU A 16 -9.64 5.10 11.34
CA LEU A 16 -8.74 3.94 11.55
C LEU A 16 -7.26 4.34 11.59
N PHE A 17 -6.92 5.51 11.03
CA PHE A 17 -5.56 6.07 11.00
C PHE A 17 -5.35 7.19 12.04
N ASP A 18 -6.16 7.19 13.11
CA ASP A 18 -6.15 8.27 14.11
C ASP A 18 -6.35 9.66 13.48
N GLY A 19 -7.29 9.75 12.54
CA GLY A 19 -7.62 11.01 11.86
C GLY A 19 -7.93 12.14 12.83
N ALA A 20 -7.60 13.38 12.43
CA ALA A 20 -7.83 14.55 13.26
C ALA A 20 -9.30 14.66 13.67
N LYS A 21 -9.54 14.77 14.98
CA LYS A 21 -10.88 14.88 15.55
C LYS A 21 -11.29 16.34 15.64
N VAL A 22 -12.43 16.67 15.04
CA VAL A 22 -12.96 18.05 14.94
C VAL A 22 -13.35 18.63 16.32
N ASN A 23 -13.57 17.76 17.31
CA ASN A 23 -13.94 18.12 18.69
C ASN A 23 -12.77 18.12 19.69
N GLU A 24 -11.58 17.66 19.30
CA GLU A 24 -10.41 17.58 20.19
C GLU A 24 -9.33 18.58 19.71
N CYS A 25 -9.48 19.87 20.06
CA CYS A 25 -8.53 20.94 19.72
C CYS A 25 -7.39 21.14 20.74
N TYR A 26 -6.96 20.09 21.44
CA TYR A 26 -5.84 20.17 22.37
C TYR A 26 -4.87 19.02 22.11
N ARG A 27 -3.69 19.36 21.59
CA ARG A 27 -2.48 18.53 21.45
C ARG A 27 -2.76 17.03 21.25
N ARG A 28 -2.66 16.57 20.00
CA ARG A 28 -2.81 15.17 19.60
C ARG A 28 -1.97 14.26 20.49
N LYS A 29 -2.61 13.31 21.17
CA LYS A 29 -1.90 12.27 21.94
C LYS A 29 -1.32 11.27 20.95
N ALA A 30 -0.07 10.89 21.12
CA ALA A 30 0.52 9.82 20.32
C ALA A 30 -0.28 8.53 20.57
N THR A 31 -0.80 7.95 19.51
CA THR A 31 -1.49 6.65 19.54
C THR A 31 -0.76 5.68 18.64
N VAL A 32 -0.61 4.46 19.11
CA VAL A 32 -0.10 3.32 18.35
C VAL A 32 -1.30 2.46 17.98
N ALA A 33 -2.13 2.93 17.03
CA ALA A 33 -3.25 2.14 16.53
C ALA A 33 -2.68 1.01 15.65
N PRO A 34 -2.61 -0.25 16.13
CA PRO A 34 -1.83 -1.29 15.48
C PRO A 34 -2.53 -1.84 14.22
N GLN A 35 -3.82 -1.55 14.06
CA GLN A 35 -4.66 -2.11 12.99
C GLN A 35 -4.55 -1.37 11.65
N GLN A 36 -3.75 -0.30 11.56
CA GLN A 36 -3.63 0.54 10.36
C GLN A 36 -3.19 -0.25 9.12
N ALA A 37 -2.18 -1.11 9.27
CA ALA A 37 -1.68 -1.98 8.19
C ALA A 37 -2.74 -2.97 7.69
N LEU A 38 -3.45 -3.62 8.62
CA LEU A 38 -4.51 -4.57 8.28
C LEU A 38 -5.72 -3.86 7.66
N ALA A 39 -6.06 -2.66 8.13
CA ALA A 39 -7.12 -1.84 7.58
C ALA A 39 -6.81 -1.39 6.15
N LEU A 40 -5.56 -0.95 5.88
CA LEU A 40 -5.12 -0.59 4.55
C LEU A 40 -5.15 -1.80 3.61
N PHE A 41 -4.64 -2.95 4.07
CA PHE A 41 -4.57 -4.16 3.25
C PHE A 41 -5.95 -4.60 2.81
N ASN A 42 -6.94 -4.53 3.70
CA ASN A 42 -8.34 -4.89 3.40
C ASN A 42 -9.15 -3.75 2.77
N SER A 43 -8.58 -2.58 2.56
CA SER A 43 -9.31 -1.44 2.01
C SER A 43 -9.63 -1.63 0.52
N ARG A 44 -10.82 -1.16 0.12
CA ARG A 44 -11.21 -1.12 -1.30
C ARG A 44 -10.28 -0.23 -2.13
N ILE A 45 -9.75 0.83 -1.52
CA ILE A 45 -8.83 1.76 -2.17
C ILE A 45 -7.51 1.05 -2.51
N ALA A 46 -6.88 0.37 -1.54
CA ALA A 46 -5.65 -0.36 -1.81
C ALA A 46 -5.89 -1.45 -2.87
N ALA A 47 -7.00 -2.19 -2.77
CA ALA A 47 -7.34 -3.21 -3.77
C ALA A 47 -7.54 -2.64 -5.18
N SER A 48 -8.24 -1.50 -5.33
CA SER A 48 -8.44 -0.87 -6.64
C SER A 48 -7.15 -0.30 -7.21
N GLN A 49 -6.33 0.35 -6.39
CA GLN A 49 -5.03 0.87 -6.83
C GLN A 49 -4.09 -0.25 -7.24
N SER A 50 -4.06 -1.37 -6.50
CA SER A 50 -3.22 -2.52 -6.84
C SER A 50 -3.55 -3.07 -8.23
N LYS A 51 -4.85 -3.16 -8.56
CA LYS A 51 -5.30 -3.59 -9.88
C LYS A 51 -4.88 -2.62 -10.98
N GLN A 52 -5.07 -1.32 -10.76
CA GLN A 52 -4.65 -0.29 -11.72
C GLN A 52 -3.15 -0.30 -11.98
N LEU A 53 -2.33 -0.52 -10.94
CA LEU A 53 -0.88 -0.62 -11.10
C LEU A 53 -0.47 -1.87 -11.89
N ALA A 54 -1.09 -3.02 -11.60
CA ALA A 54 -0.84 -4.23 -12.37
C ALA A 54 -1.23 -4.08 -13.85
N GLU A 55 -2.34 -3.41 -14.15
CA GLU A 55 -2.78 -3.12 -15.51
C GLU A 55 -1.87 -2.10 -16.21
N LYS A 56 -1.45 -1.04 -15.51
CA LYS A 56 -0.55 0.00 -16.04
C LYS A 56 0.77 -0.57 -16.54
N PHE A 57 1.29 -1.59 -15.87
CA PHE A 57 2.57 -2.23 -16.18
C PHE A 57 2.39 -3.64 -16.76
N ALA A 58 1.21 -3.98 -17.29
CA ALA A 58 0.90 -5.33 -17.77
C ALA A 58 1.76 -5.79 -18.95
N ALA A 59 2.24 -4.85 -19.78
CA ALA A 59 3.06 -5.16 -20.96
C ALA A 59 4.54 -5.41 -20.64
N LEU A 60 4.99 -5.09 -19.43
CA LEU A 60 6.38 -5.29 -19.00
C LEU A 60 6.65 -6.76 -18.70
N ASP A 61 7.90 -7.18 -18.85
CA ASP A 61 8.35 -8.47 -18.32
C ASP A 61 8.33 -8.45 -16.77
N ASP A 62 8.55 -9.61 -16.13
CA ASP A 62 8.45 -9.69 -14.67
C ASP A 62 9.57 -8.90 -13.94
N ALA A 63 10.75 -8.73 -14.56
CA ALA A 63 11.85 -8.00 -13.94
C ALA A 63 11.63 -6.47 -14.03
N GLU A 64 11.29 -5.99 -15.22
CA GLU A 64 10.89 -4.61 -15.52
C GLU A 64 9.65 -4.22 -14.72
N PHE A 65 8.68 -5.13 -14.58
CA PHE A 65 7.49 -4.91 -13.76
C PHE A 65 7.86 -4.65 -12.29
N VAL A 66 8.74 -5.48 -11.70
CA VAL A 66 9.18 -5.31 -10.31
C VAL A 66 9.88 -3.96 -10.14
N THR A 67 10.83 -3.60 -11.01
CA THR A 67 11.52 -2.31 -10.93
C THR A 67 10.55 -1.14 -11.05
N ALA A 68 9.70 -1.14 -12.08
CA ALA A 68 8.73 -0.06 -12.30
C ALA A 68 7.73 0.08 -11.13
N LEU A 69 7.35 -1.03 -10.51
CA LEU A 69 6.44 -1.02 -9.36
C LEU A 69 7.11 -0.43 -8.11
N PHE A 70 8.37 -0.78 -7.83
CA PHE A 70 9.16 -0.20 -6.74
C PHE A 70 9.36 1.29 -6.92
N GLU A 71 9.76 1.72 -8.11
CA GLU A 71 9.92 3.15 -8.42
C GLU A 71 8.59 3.92 -8.29
N HIS A 72 7.48 3.30 -8.67
CA HIS A 72 6.18 3.97 -8.64
C HIS A 72 5.58 4.05 -7.23
N VAL A 73 5.76 3.03 -6.40
CA VAL A 73 5.15 2.96 -5.06
C VAL A 73 6.10 3.50 -3.98
N LEU A 74 7.37 3.11 -4.02
CA LEU A 74 8.37 3.44 -3.00
C LEU A 74 9.35 4.54 -3.44
N CYS A 75 9.25 5.03 -4.68
CA CYS A 75 10.12 6.07 -5.23
C CYS A 75 11.62 5.72 -5.16
N ARG A 76 11.95 4.44 -5.26
CA ARG A 76 13.33 3.91 -5.28
C ARG A 76 13.41 2.64 -6.12
N GLU A 77 14.61 2.28 -6.54
CA GLU A 77 14.88 0.98 -7.13
C GLU A 77 14.79 -0.14 -6.05
N PRO A 78 14.44 -1.38 -6.45
CA PRO A 78 14.49 -2.53 -5.55
C PRO A 78 15.95 -2.89 -5.23
N ALA A 79 16.22 -3.27 -3.98
CA ALA A 79 17.49 -3.92 -3.65
C ALA A 79 17.52 -5.34 -4.26
N GLU A 80 18.71 -5.90 -4.50
CA GLU A 80 18.82 -7.20 -5.18
C GLU A 80 18.09 -8.33 -4.44
N ALA A 81 18.16 -8.36 -3.11
CA ALA A 81 17.42 -9.34 -2.32
C ALA A 81 15.90 -9.20 -2.52
N GLU A 82 15.38 -7.97 -2.55
CA GLU A 82 13.95 -7.70 -2.76
C GLU A 82 13.50 -8.09 -4.18
N ALA A 83 14.34 -7.81 -5.18
CA ALA A 83 14.07 -8.16 -6.57
C ALA A 83 14.01 -9.67 -6.77
N VAL A 84 14.92 -10.42 -6.13
CA VAL A 84 14.91 -11.90 -6.16
C VAL A 84 13.64 -12.44 -5.53
N GLU A 85 13.28 -11.98 -4.33
CA GLU A 85 12.06 -12.42 -3.62
C GLU A 85 10.78 -12.11 -4.43
N CYS A 86 10.69 -10.93 -5.02
CA CYS A 86 9.55 -10.55 -5.85
C CYS A 86 9.42 -11.41 -7.11
N ARG A 87 10.53 -11.71 -7.78
CA ARG A 87 10.54 -12.61 -8.94
C ARG A 87 10.15 -14.03 -8.56
N GLN A 88 10.63 -14.52 -7.42
CA GLN A 88 10.26 -15.83 -6.91
C GLN A 88 8.77 -15.91 -6.57
N PHE A 89 8.23 -14.88 -5.92
CA PHE A 89 6.79 -14.75 -5.66
C PHE A 89 5.95 -14.78 -6.95
N LEU A 90 6.39 -14.09 -8.01
CA LEU A 90 5.71 -14.13 -9.30
C LEU A 90 5.78 -15.52 -9.94
N ALA A 91 6.93 -16.19 -9.86
CA ALA A 91 7.12 -17.54 -10.37
C ALA A 91 6.22 -18.58 -9.66
N ASP A 92 6.12 -18.51 -8.33
CA ASP A 92 5.28 -19.40 -7.51
C ASP A 92 3.79 -19.29 -7.86
N LEU A 93 3.36 -18.11 -8.30
CA LEU A 93 1.99 -17.82 -8.76
C LEU A 93 1.85 -17.84 -10.29
N ALA A 94 2.77 -18.52 -10.97
CA ALA A 94 2.80 -18.77 -12.41
C ALA A 94 2.76 -17.51 -13.29
N GLY A 95 3.29 -16.38 -12.81
CA GLY A 95 3.33 -15.11 -13.56
C GLY A 95 1.95 -14.57 -13.93
N SER A 96 0.89 -15.04 -13.26
CA SER A 96 -0.48 -14.69 -13.63
C SER A 96 -0.76 -13.19 -13.39
N PRO A 97 -1.73 -12.58 -14.11
CA PRO A 97 -2.16 -11.20 -13.83
C PRO A 97 -2.64 -11.00 -12.38
N ALA A 98 -3.14 -12.07 -11.75
CA ALA A 98 -3.49 -12.07 -10.33
C ALA A 98 -2.26 -11.94 -9.43
N ALA A 99 -1.15 -12.61 -9.77
CA ALA A 99 0.12 -12.50 -9.05
C ALA A 99 0.64 -11.06 -9.05
N ARG A 100 0.63 -10.39 -10.21
CA ARG A 100 1.05 -8.99 -10.34
C ARG A 100 0.18 -8.03 -9.52
N THR A 101 -1.14 -8.27 -9.49
CA THR A 101 -2.07 -7.51 -8.65
C THR A 101 -1.80 -7.72 -7.16
N GLN A 102 -1.50 -8.95 -6.75
CA GLN A 102 -1.20 -9.27 -5.36
C GLN A 102 0.14 -8.67 -4.92
N LEU A 103 1.16 -8.72 -5.78
CA LEU A 103 2.46 -8.10 -5.51
C LEU A 103 2.32 -6.58 -5.34
N ALA A 104 1.56 -5.91 -6.21
CA ALA A 104 1.24 -4.49 -6.08
C ALA A 104 0.51 -4.18 -4.76
N ARG A 105 -0.39 -5.06 -4.31
CA ARG A 105 -1.09 -4.89 -3.03
C ARG A 105 -0.16 -5.04 -1.84
N VAL A 106 0.78 -5.99 -1.90
CA VAL A 106 1.80 -6.16 -0.86
C VAL A 106 2.70 -4.93 -0.79
N LEU A 107 3.18 -4.43 -1.92
CA LEU A 107 4.02 -3.23 -1.98
C LEU A 107 3.30 -1.96 -1.50
N LEU A 108 2.03 -1.77 -1.86
CA LEU A 108 1.22 -0.64 -1.35
C LEU A 108 0.98 -0.70 0.16
N ASN A 109 1.08 -1.89 0.76
CA ASN A 109 0.96 -2.12 2.19
C ASN A 109 2.31 -2.36 2.86
N HIS A 110 3.41 -2.17 2.12
CA HIS A 110 4.75 -2.31 2.65
C HIS A 110 4.92 -1.25 3.73
N ASN A 111 4.84 -1.69 4.99
CA ASN A 111 5.16 -0.83 6.10
C ASN A 111 6.68 -0.79 6.20
N ASP A 112 7.29 0.21 5.56
CA ASP A 112 8.68 0.60 5.86
C ASP A 112 8.89 0.96 7.36
N PHE A 113 7.84 0.89 8.20
CA PHE A 113 7.90 1.09 9.65
C PHE A 113 7.64 -0.16 10.51
N VAL A 114 7.49 -1.35 9.93
CA VAL A 114 7.40 -2.60 10.72
C VAL A 114 8.61 -3.47 10.38
N THR A 115 9.73 -3.12 11.01
CA THR A 115 10.88 -4.00 11.29
C THR A 115 11.41 -4.82 10.12
N ILE A 116 12.25 -4.19 9.28
CA ILE A 116 13.43 -4.89 8.75
C ILE A 116 14.64 -4.37 9.52
N ARG A 117 15.09 -5.20 10.45
CA ARG A 117 16.46 -5.25 10.94
C ARG A 117 16.89 -6.71 10.86
#